data_AF-A0A959RPW9-F1
#
_entry.id   AF-A0A959RPW9-F1
#
_cell.length_a   1.000
_cell.length_b   1.000
_cell.length_c   1.000
_cell.angle_alpha   90.00
_cell.angle_beta   90.00
_cell.angle_gamma   90.00
#
_symmetry.space_group_name_H-M   'P 1'
#
loop_
_entity.id
_entity.type
_entity.pdbx_description
1 polymer ?
#
loop_
_entity_poly.entity_id
_entity_poly.type
_entity_poly.pdbx_seq_one_letter_code
_entity_poly.pdbx_strand_id
1 'polypeptide(L)' 'MPKLEKELPAWLVYHNAVHTQNVINAAEHLAKSENVSGDDLILLKTAALFHDAGFLENHQRHEEVSCLFAKKYLPEFGY' A
#
# COMPACT_ATOMS: atom_id res chain seq x y z
N MET A 1 -2.99 -7.75 6.93
CA MET A 1 -2.19 -6.53 7.17
C MET A 1 -2.62 -5.92 8.50
N PRO A 2 -2.04 -6.38 9.64
CA PRO A 2 -2.64 -6.16 10.96
C PRO A 2 -2.83 -4.69 11.36
N LYS A 3 -1.95 -3.78 10.90
CA LYS A 3 -2.04 -2.35 11.18
C LYS A 3 -3.27 -1.72 10.49
N LEU A 4 -3.44 -1.95 9.19
CA LEU A 4 -4.59 -1.46 8.43
C LEU A 4 -5.92 -2.05 8.93
N GLU A 5 -5.90 -3.31 9.37
CA GLU A 5 -7.10 -3.98 9.91
C GLU A 5 -7.57 -3.41 11.25
N LYS A 6 -6.66 -2.83 12.04
CA LYS A 6 -6.94 -2.40 13.43
C LYS A 6 -6.99 -0.90 13.63
N GLU A 7 -6.23 -0.15 12.85
CA GLU A 7 -5.97 1.27 13.12
C GLU A 7 -6.65 2.21 12.11
N LEU A 8 -7.26 1.69 11.04
CA LEU A 8 -8.03 2.52 10.12
C LEU A 8 -9.33 3.04 10.77
N PRO A 9 -9.76 4.27 10.45
CA PRO A 9 -11.00 4.81 10.98
C PRO A 9 -12.21 3.96 10.58
N ALA A 10 -13.12 3.68 11.51
CA ALA A 10 -14.27 2.80 11.30
C ALA A 10 -15.26 3.27 10.21
N TRP A 11 -15.28 4.57 9.89
CA TRP A 11 -16.12 5.14 8.83
C TRP A 11 -15.57 4.89 7.42
N LEU A 12 -14.32 4.43 7.30
CA LEU A 12 -13.63 4.20 6.04
C LEU A 12 -13.92 2.77 5.54
N VAL A 13 -15.14 2.56 5.06
CA VAL A 13 -15.68 1.22 4.72
C VAL A 13 -15.05 0.57 3.49
N TYR A 14 -14.46 1.36 2.58
CA TYR A 14 -13.88 0.85 1.32
C TYR A 14 -12.35 0.82 1.34
N HIS A 15 -11.69 1.95 1.62
CA HIS A 15 -10.21 2.09 1.58
C HIS A 15 -9.49 1.38 2.74
N ASN A 16 -9.83 0.11 2.97
CA ASN A 16 -9.38 -0.72 4.08
C ASN A 16 -8.33 -1.75 3.64
N ALA A 17 -7.97 -2.65 4.56
CA ALA A 17 -7.01 -3.72 4.29
C ALA A 17 -7.44 -4.64 3.13
N VAL A 18 -8.73 -4.89 2.94
CA VAL A 18 -9.26 -5.71 1.84
C VAL A 18 -9.08 -4.99 0.50
N HIS A 19 -9.40 -3.70 0.43
CA HIS A 19 -9.12 -2.87 -0.75
C HIS A 19 -7.63 -2.88 -1.09
N THR A 20 -6.77 -2.64 -0.11
CA THR A 20 -5.31 -2.67 -0.30
C THR A 20 -4.84 -4.02 -0.85
N GLN A 21 -5.35 -5.13 -0.32
CA GLN A 21 -5.04 -6.47 -0.84
C GLN A 21 -5.52 -6.66 -2.29
N ASN A 22 -6.70 -6.16 -2.63
CA ASN A 22 -7.21 -6.22 -4.00
C ASN A 22 -6.32 -5.44 -4.97
N VAL A 23 -5.84 -4.25 -4.58
CA VAL A 23 -4.92 -3.44 -5.38
C VAL A 23 -3.58 -4.16 -5.58
N ILE A 24 -3.01 -4.78 -4.54
CA ILE A 24 -1.79 -5.60 -4.67
C ILE A 24 -2.01 -6.75 -5.65
N ASN A 25 -3.14 -7.45 -5.55
CA ASN A 25 -3.46 -8.57 -6.43
C ASN A 25 -3.62 -8.12 -7.90
N ALA A 26 -4.29 -6.98 -8.12
CA ALA A 26 -4.45 -6.40 -9.45
C ALA A 26 -3.10 -5.96 -10.04
N ALA A 27 -2.26 -5.31 -9.24
CA ALA A 27 -0.91 -4.91 -9.65
C ALA A 27 -0.05 -6.12 -10.03
N GLU A 28 -0.10 -7.20 -9.24
CA GLU A 28 0.61 -8.45 -9.57
C GLU A 28 0.06 -9.12 -10.83
N HIS A 29 -1.26 -9.10 -11.06
CA HIS A 29 -1.87 -9.67 -12.26
C HIS A 29 -1.43 -8.92 -13.53
N LEU A 30 -1.47 -7.59 -13.51
CA LEU A 30 -1.02 -6.75 -14.62
C LEU A 30 0.49 -6.87 -14.84
N ALA A 31 1.29 -6.89 -13.77
CA ALA A 31 2.72 -7.11 -13.88
C ALA A 31 3.06 -8.41 -14.62
N LYS A 32 2.30 -9.50 -14.35
CA LYS A 32 2.47 -10.76 -15.06
C LYS A 32 2.15 -10.65 -16.55
N SER A 33 1.08 -9.96 -16.94
CA SER A 33 0.77 -9.78 -18.38
C SER A 33 1.80 -8.92 -19.10
N GLU A 34 2.39 -7.97 -18.39
CA GLU A 34 3.42 -7.05 -18.92
C GLU A 34 4.85 -7.59 -18.78
N ASN A 35 5.04 -8.83 -18.29
CA ASN A 35 6.34 -9.44 -18.01
C ASN A 35 7.23 -8.65 -17.03
N VAL A 36 6.63 -7.88 -16.11
CA VAL A 36 7.34 -7.22 -14.99
C VAL A 36 7.62 -8.26 -13.91
N SER A 37 8.89 -8.38 -13.51
CA SER A 37 9.35 -9.44 -12.59
C SER A 37 10.52 -8.96 -11.73
N GLY A 38 11.00 -9.82 -10.82
CA GLY A 38 12.13 -9.50 -9.94
C GLY A 38 11.87 -8.30 -9.04
N ASP A 39 12.87 -7.43 -8.92
CA ASP A 39 12.82 -6.26 -8.04
C ASP A 39 11.75 -5.25 -8.45
N ASP A 40 11.45 -5.12 -9.76
CA ASP A 40 10.40 -4.21 -10.23
C ASP A 40 9.01 -4.67 -9.77
N LEU A 41 8.75 -5.98 -9.75
CA LEU A 41 7.51 -6.52 -9.21
C LEU A 41 7.41 -6.29 -7.70
N ILE A 42 8.53 -6.41 -6.98
CA ILE A 42 8.60 -6.13 -5.54
C ILE A 42 8.27 -4.65 -5.29
N LEU A 43 8.92 -3.73 -6.01
CA LEU A 43 8.68 -2.29 -5.92
C LEU A 43 7.22 -1.94 -6.22
N LEU A 44 6.63 -2.55 -7.26
CA LEU A 44 5.23 -2.31 -7.64
C LEU A 44 4.27 -2.76 -6.53
N LYS A 45 4.46 -3.98 -6.00
CA LYS A 45 3.62 -4.51 -4.90
C LYS A 45 3.78 -3.70 -3.62
N THR A 46 4.99 -3.19 -3.35
CA THR A 46 5.25 -2.32 -2.21
C THR A 46 4.59 -0.96 -2.37
N ALA A 47 4.63 -0.34 -3.56
CA ALA A 47 3.88 0.88 -3.82
C ALA A 47 2.37 0.67 -3.63
N ALA A 48 1.83 -0.45 -4.13
CA ALA A 48 0.43 -0.83 -3.93
C ALA A 48 0.07 -1.03 -2.44
N LEU A 49 0.97 -1.59 -1.62
CA LEU A 49 0.76 -1.72 -0.18
C LEU A 49 0.65 -0.37 0.52
N PHE A 50 1.46 0.61 0.12
CA PHE A 50 1.54 1.91 0.80
C PHE A 50 0.56 2.95 0.25
N HIS A 51 -0.04 2.78 -0.94
CA HIS A 51 -0.79 3.85 -1.65
C HIS A 51 -1.79 4.60 -0.76
N ASP A 52 -2.56 3.87 0.06
CA ASP A 52 -3.62 4.40 0.92
C ASP A 52 -3.27 4.34 2.42
N ALA A 53 -2.04 3.99 2.79
CA ALA A 53 -1.65 3.84 4.19
C ALA A 53 -1.82 5.14 5.00
N GLY A 54 -1.72 6.31 4.36
CA GLY A 54 -1.90 7.60 4.99
C GLY A 54 -3.29 7.86 5.57
N PHE A 55 -4.32 7.08 5.20
CA PHE A 55 -5.63 7.15 5.85
C PHE A 55 -5.59 6.81 7.35
N LEU A 56 -4.52 6.15 7.83
CA LEU A 56 -4.28 5.94 9.25
C LEU A 56 -4.09 7.24 10.04
N GLU A 57 -3.63 8.33 9.39
CA GLU A 57 -3.34 9.60 10.06
C GLU A 57 -4.17 10.76 9.50
N ASN A 58 -4.35 10.87 8.18
CA ASN A 58 -5.01 12.03 7.58
C ASN A 58 -5.80 11.65 6.34
N HIS A 59 -7.10 11.95 6.34
CA HIS A 59 -7.97 11.67 5.19
C HIS A 59 -7.70 12.56 3.97
N GLN A 60 -7.47 13.86 4.16
CA GLN A 60 -7.31 14.82 3.06
C GLN A 60 -5.94 14.74 2.40
N ARG A 61 -4.89 14.47 3.18
CA ARG A 61 -3.49 14.39 2.70
C ARG A 61 -2.94 12.97 2.72
N HIS A 62 -3.82 11.96 2.66
CA HIS A 62 -3.42 10.55 2.78
C HIS A 62 -2.32 10.18 1.78
N GLU A 63 -2.36 10.68 0.54
CA GLU A 63 -1.34 10.38 -0.49
C GLU A 63 0.07 10.83 -0.06
N GLU A 64 0.20 12.07 0.43
CA GLU A 64 1.48 12.59 0.90
C GLU A 64 1.95 11.83 2.15
N VAL A 65 1.04 11.54 3.07
CA VAL A 65 1.33 10.78 4.29
C VAL A 65 1.74 9.34 3.96
N SER A 66 1.11 8.71 2.98
CA SER A 66 1.49 7.38 2.46
C SER A 66 2.95 7.37 2.00
N CYS A 67 3.39 8.40 1.26
CA CYS A 67 4.78 8.55 0.86
C CYS A 67 5.73 8.75 2.07
N LEU A 68 5.31 9.52 3.08
CA LEU A 68 6.09 9.70 4.31
C LEU A 68 6.22 8.39 5.09
N PHE A 69 5.17 7.58 5.16
CA PHE A 69 5.20 6.25 5.75
C PHE A 69 6.15 5.32 4.99
N ALA A 70 6.10 5.31 3.66
CA ALA A 70 7.04 4.52 2.86
C ALA A 70 8.49 4.92 3.17
N LYS A 71 8.79 6.23 3.17
CA LYS A 71 10.13 6.76 3.52
C LYS A 71 10.57 6.40 4.95
N LYS A 72 9.62 6.29 5.88
CA LYS A 72 9.89 5.96 7.27
C LYS A 72 10.13 4.46 7.48
N TYR A 73 9.26 3.61 6.94
CA TYR A 73 9.24 2.19 7.27
C TYR A 73 10.11 1.33 6.34
N LEU A 74 10.18 1.65 5.05
CA LEU A 74 10.89 0.80 4.08
C LEU A 74 12.39 0.62 4.39
N PRO A 75 13.14 1.63 4.89
CA PRO A 75 14.54 1.42 5.28
C PRO A 75 14.75 0.32 6.33
N GLU A 76 13.75 0.04 7.19
CA GLU A 76 13.83 -1.05 8.19
C GLU A 76 13.84 -2.45 7.54
N PHE A 77 13.46 -2.54 6.25
CA PHE A 77 13.43 -3.76 5.46
C PHE A 77 14.55 -3.83 4.42
N GLY A 78 15.50 -2.89 4.43
CA GLY A 78 16.63 -2.86 3.50
C GLY A 78 16.29 -2.33 2.10
N TYR A 79 15.24 -1.52 1.97
CA TYR A 79 14.95 -0.71 0.78
C TYR A 79 15.88 0.51 0.68
#